data_AF-A0A1R2C3M3-F1
#
_entry.id   AF-A0A1R2C3M3-F1
#
_cell.length_a   1.000
_cell.length_b   1.000
_cell.length_c   1.000
_cell.angle_alpha   90.00
_cell.angle_beta   90.00
_cell.angle_gamma   90.00
#
_symmetry.space_group_name_H-M   'P 1'
#
loop_
_entity.id
_entity.type
_entity.pdbx_description
1 polymer ?
#
loop_
_entity_poly.entity_id
_entity_poly.type
_entity_poly.pdbx_seq_one_letter_code
_entity_poly.pdbx_strand_id
1 'polypeptide(L)'
;MDTDPLIYECLKRSFLSIARFFYLVNYKIHRKHNARLYRITFKKTSGLTSTYLNISSNNRFLSKQMKFSIAFNEYYLEIWLPPRSEFYITQQNTSFLIDSFPQISSATGKLVNVIPEPKRFKAQPVIIKSLRSLVLNHIFECAGYSIGKLFYLNEDAYFCTERVIGVADGIGSLKRDFGISSHDFSTELMIRCEEFVRTHAFKAGSTSVDCKEIIRQAYNSIECGGGSTFLLASLSGRQMNILNLGDCGMILVRFDGKHKIVFQTTAKIHSFNTPYQLSRRFSIQQLKNTKLDRIEFDKSDDISDADEFMITTMPGDIAIMGSDGLWDNLYPQEILKILEQYKGQPLDKLASIIVKIAKIRAIGNSNTPFSVTFNNQAKKSKVYAGGKIDDITVVVARISIKSN
;
A
#
# COMPACT_ATOMS: atom_id res chain seq x y z
N MET A 1 40.94 8.60 -1.13
CA MET A 1 39.75 9.40 -1.50
C MET A 1 38.94 9.56 -0.23
N ASP A 2 39.06 10.74 0.35
CA ASP A 2 38.70 11.05 1.73
C ASP A 2 37.20 11.03 1.94
N THR A 3 36.72 10.05 2.70
CA THR A 3 35.40 10.13 3.32
C THR A 3 35.51 11.06 4.52
N ASP A 4 34.97 12.25 4.36
CA ASP A 4 34.84 13.31 5.36
C ASP A 4 34.52 12.74 6.77
N PRO A 5 35.37 12.96 7.80
CA PRO A 5 35.14 12.52 9.17
C PRO A 5 33.80 12.99 9.77
N LEU A 6 33.21 14.07 9.23
CA LEU A 6 31.87 14.55 9.60
C LEU A 6 30.76 13.59 9.18
N ILE A 7 30.91 12.83 8.09
CA ILE A 7 29.88 11.91 7.59
C ILE A 7 29.80 10.67 8.47
N TYR A 8 30.94 10.14 8.94
CA TYR A 8 30.96 8.99 9.86
C TYR A 8 30.38 9.35 11.24
N GLU A 9 30.70 10.54 11.79
CA GLU A 9 30.05 10.99 13.04
C GLU A 9 28.60 11.44 12.86
N CYS A 10 28.19 11.94 11.68
CA CYS A 10 26.78 12.15 11.35
C CYS A 10 26.02 10.82 11.30
N LEU A 11 26.61 9.77 10.71
CA LEU A 11 26.00 8.43 10.62
C LEU A 11 25.95 7.73 11.98
N LYS A 12 27.00 7.87 12.81
CA LYS A 12 27.04 7.32 14.18
C LYS A 12 26.05 8.02 15.12
N ARG A 13 25.85 9.34 15.00
CA ARG A 13 24.75 10.06 15.67
C ARG A 13 23.36 9.69 15.13
N SER A 14 23.27 9.33 13.85
CA SER A 14 22.01 8.90 13.21
C SER A 14 21.58 7.48 13.61
N PHE A 15 22.48 6.65 14.15
CA PHE A 15 22.19 5.27 14.54
C PHE A 15 21.74 5.06 15.99
N LEU A 16 21.72 6.11 16.83
CA LEU A 16 21.32 6.01 18.24
C LEU A 16 19.97 6.66 18.60
N SER A 17 19.11 6.98 17.62
CA SER A 17 17.80 7.61 17.90
C SER A 17 16.56 6.81 17.47
N ILE A 18 16.69 5.49 17.27
CA ILE A 18 15.53 4.59 17.15
C ILE A 18 14.75 4.59 18.46
N ALA A 19 13.84 5.55 18.59
CA ALA A 19 12.80 5.60 19.62
C ALA A 19 11.55 6.38 19.20
N ARG A 20 11.40 6.83 17.94
CA ARG A 20 10.18 7.52 17.48
C ARG A 20 9.83 7.17 16.04
N PHE A 21 9.19 6.02 15.86
CA PHE A 21 8.41 5.73 14.66
C PHE A 21 6.95 5.52 15.06
N PHE A 22 6.21 6.62 15.18
CA PHE A 22 4.77 6.80 14.99
C PHE A 22 4.47 8.28 15.26
N TYR A 23 3.92 9.01 14.27
CA TYR A 23 2.86 10.02 14.40
C TYR A 23 2.67 10.71 13.04
N LEU A 24 1.63 10.32 12.32
CA LEU A 24 0.98 11.18 11.33
C LEU A 24 0.22 12.25 12.14
N VAL A 25 0.63 13.52 12.09
CA VAL A 25 -0.18 14.62 12.62
C VAL A 25 -1.13 15.06 11.52
N ASN A 26 -2.43 14.89 11.75
CA ASN A 26 -3.47 15.58 11.02
C ASN A 26 -3.22 17.10 11.11
N TYR A 27 -2.86 17.71 9.97
CA TYR A 27 -2.71 19.15 9.83
C TYR A 27 -4.09 19.81 9.83
N LYS A 28 -4.55 20.28 10.99
CA LYS A 28 -5.62 21.28 11.06
C LYS A 28 -5.07 22.55 11.71
N ILE A 29 -5.28 23.70 11.08
CA ILE A 29 -5.08 25.03 11.67
C ILE A 29 -6.45 25.55 12.08
N HIS A 30 -6.61 25.93 13.35
CA HIS A 30 -7.85 26.56 13.79
C HIS A 30 -7.81 28.06 13.46
N ARG A 31 -8.20 28.42 12.22
CA ARG A 31 -8.07 29.78 11.65
C ARG A 31 -8.64 30.89 12.55
N LYS A 32 -9.65 30.62 13.37
CA LYS A 32 -10.31 31.61 14.26
C LYS A 32 -9.48 32.04 15.48
N HIS A 33 -8.50 31.24 15.93
CA HIS A 33 -7.79 31.47 17.21
C HIS A 33 -6.26 31.48 17.08
N ASN A 34 -5.72 31.47 15.86
CA ASN A 34 -4.28 31.41 15.58
C ASN A 34 -3.54 30.33 16.41
N ALA A 35 -4.23 29.20 16.69
CA ALA A 35 -3.72 28.10 17.50
C ALA A 35 -3.48 26.87 16.63
N ARG A 36 -2.47 26.06 17.02
CA ARG A 36 -2.11 24.80 16.35
C ARG A 36 -2.31 23.63 17.29
N LEU A 37 -2.72 22.48 16.76
CA LEU A 37 -2.87 21.26 17.54
C LEU A 37 -1.48 20.67 17.80
N TYR A 38 -1.12 20.51 19.06
CA TYR A 38 0.11 19.86 19.50
C TYR A 38 -0.22 18.58 20.25
N ARG A 39 0.52 17.51 19.95
CA ARG A 39 0.62 16.33 20.81
C ARG A 39 1.88 16.46 21.66
N ILE A 40 1.73 16.78 22.94
CA ILE A 40 2.84 16.90 23.87
C ILE A 40 3.01 15.54 24.57
N THR A 41 4.21 14.97 24.50
CA THR A 41 4.52 13.64 25.05
C THR A 41 5.65 13.69 26.08
N PHE A 42 5.57 12.81 27.07
CA PHE A 42 6.53 12.68 28.16
C PHE A 42 6.75 11.21 28.50
N LYS A 43 7.99 10.73 28.42
CA LYS A 43 8.31 9.32 28.67
C LYS A 43 8.04 8.96 30.13
N LYS A 44 7.47 7.78 30.37
CA LYS A 44 7.24 7.28 31.73
C LYS A 44 8.60 7.02 32.41
N THR A 45 8.80 7.63 33.56
CA THR A 45 10.04 7.52 34.36
C THR A 45 9.97 6.36 35.36
N SER A 46 8.87 6.22 36.12
CA SER A 46 8.56 5.05 36.96
C SER A 46 7.12 5.10 37.50
N GLY A 47 6.49 3.93 37.71
CA GLY A 47 5.13 3.83 38.28
C GLY A 47 4.00 4.45 37.44
N LEU A 48 2.74 4.15 37.76
CA LEU A 48 1.59 4.88 37.21
C LEU A 48 1.27 6.06 38.13
N THR A 49 1.87 7.20 37.86
CA THR A 49 1.60 8.44 38.60
C THR A 49 0.80 9.42 37.76
N SER A 50 -0.01 10.24 38.39
CA SER A 50 -0.69 11.34 37.70
C SER A 50 0.33 12.36 37.20
N THR A 51 0.33 12.56 35.89
CA THR A 51 1.21 13.51 35.19
C THR A 51 0.33 14.59 34.57
N TYR A 52 0.70 15.86 34.76
CA TYR A 52 -0.07 17.01 34.30
C TYR A 52 0.76 17.86 33.35
N LEU A 53 0.10 18.37 32.32
CA LEU A 53 0.62 19.43 31.47
C LEU A 53 0.07 20.77 31.97
N ASN A 54 0.97 21.63 32.43
CA ASN A 54 0.66 22.97 32.90
C ASN A 54 0.99 23.96 31.78
N ILE A 55 0.03 24.78 31.39
CA ILE A 55 0.13 25.70 30.27
C ILE A 55 -0.22 27.09 30.77
N SER A 56 0.57 28.07 30.38
CA SER A 56 0.29 29.50 30.56
C SER A 56 0.23 30.17 29.19
N SER A 57 -0.89 30.83 28.89
CA SER A 57 -1.04 31.57 27.64
C SER A 57 -1.98 32.75 27.83
N ASN A 58 -1.59 33.95 27.39
CA ASN A 58 -2.39 35.17 27.50
C ASN A 58 -2.94 35.42 28.92
N ASN A 59 -2.08 35.31 29.94
CA ASN A 59 -2.42 35.43 31.37
C ASN A 59 -3.44 34.41 31.91
N ARG A 60 -3.69 33.31 31.18
CA ARG A 60 -4.50 32.19 31.67
C ARG A 60 -3.62 30.98 31.93
N PHE A 61 -3.76 30.42 33.12
CA PHE A 61 -3.12 29.17 33.51
C PHE A 61 -4.11 28.01 33.40
N LEU A 62 -3.65 26.90 32.84
CA LEU A 62 -4.41 25.68 32.65
C LEU A 62 -3.54 24.48 33.01
N SER A 63 -4.00 23.64 33.94
CA SER A 63 -3.38 22.34 34.22
C SER A 63 -4.30 21.23 33.74
N LYS A 64 -3.79 20.32 32.91
CA LYS A 64 -4.55 19.17 32.40
C LYS A 64 -3.80 17.88 32.62
N GLN A 65 -4.49 16.87 33.14
CA GLN A 65 -3.92 15.54 33.30
C GLN A 65 -3.63 14.92 31.93
N MET A 66 -2.42 14.39 31.77
CA MET A 66 -1.98 13.69 30.57
C MET A 66 -2.47 12.23 30.62
N LYS A 67 -2.80 11.67 29.45
CA LYS A 67 -3.23 10.29 29.31
C LYS A 67 -2.02 9.37 29.21
N PHE A 68 -2.02 8.24 29.89
CA PHE A 68 -0.96 7.23 29.76
C PHE A 68 -1.25 6.30 28.59
N SER A 69 -0.28 6.18 27.68
CA SER A 69 -0.29 5.20 26.59
C SER A 69 0.55 3.99 26.97
N ILE A 70 -0.10 2.83 27.13
CA ILE A 70 0.59 1.55 27.38
C ILE A 70 1.48 1.17 26.19
N ALA A 71 0.97 1.35 24.96
CA ALA A 71 1.66 0.95 23.72
C ALA A 71 2.97 1.70 23.47
N PHE A 72 3.07 2.96 23.93
CA PHE A 72 4.24 3.82 23.72
C PHE A 72 5.01 4.12 25.01
N ASN A 73 4.57 3.59 26.15
CA ASN A 73 5.12 3.83 27.48
C ASN A 73 5.37 5.32 27.77
N GLU A 74 4.40 6.18 27.39
CA GLU A 74 4.48 7.64 27.51
C GLU A 74 3.17 8.22 28.05
N TYR A 75 3.27 9.37 28.71
CA TYR A 75 2.15 10.26 28.96
C TYR A 75 2.00 11.22 27.79
N TYR A 76 0.78 11.47 27.33
CA TYR A 76 0.51 12.40 26.25
C TYR A 76 -0.73 13.26 26.48
N LEU A 77 -0.74 14.44 25.86
CA LEU A 77 -1.93 15.27 25.75
C LEU A 77 -1.96 15.95 24.38
N GLU A 78 -3.11 15.89 23.72
CA GLU A 78 -3.37 16.61 22.47
C GLU A 78 -4.16 17.88 22.78
N ILE A 79 -3.60 19.05 22.44
CA ILE A 79 -4.19 20.33 22.78
C ILE A 79 -3.85 21.42 21.76
N TRP A 80 -4.80 22.32 21.51
CA TRP A 80 -4.60 23.51 20.70
C TRP A 80 -3.88 24.59 21.49
N LEU A 81 -2.71 25.01 21.04
CA LEU A 81 -1.92 26.07 21.67
C LEU A 81 -1.62 27.18 20.67
N PRO A 82 -1.80 28.46 21.06
CA PRO A 82 -1.29 29.58 20.27
C PRO A 82 0.24 29.69 20.36
N PRO A 83 0.87 30.44 19.44
CA PRO A 83 2.26 30.84 19.56
C PRO A 83 2.55 31.52 20.89
N ARG A 84 3.78 31.35 21.39
CA ARG A 84 4.26 31.88 22.68
C ARG A 84 3.58 31.31 23.92
N SER A 85 2.71 30.30 23.82
CA SER A 85 2.24 29.60 25.02
C SER A 85 3.41 28.96 25.76
N GLU A 86 3.49 29.23 27.05
CA GLU A 86 4.44 28.61 27.97
C GLU A 86 3.84 27.31 28.50
N PHE A 87 4.65 26.28 28.70
CA PHE A 87 4.20 25.06 29.34
C PHE A 87 5.33 24.30 30.04
N TYR A 88 4.95 23.44 30.97
CA TYR A 88 5.83 22.49 31.63
C TYR A 88 5.01 21.31 32.15
N ILE A 89 5.68 20.18 32.38
CA ILE A 89 5.04 18.97 32.85
C ILE A 89 5.29 18.84 34.35
N THR A 90 4.28 18.45 35.13
CA THR A 90 4.46 18.07 36.53
C THR A 90 4.09 16.63 36.74
N GLN A 91 4.94 15.92 37.45
CA GLN A 91 4.68 14.58 37.97
C GLN A 91 5.02 14.65 39.45
N GLN A 92 4.03 14.40 40.30
CA GLN A 92 4.14 14.62 41.76
C GLN A 92 4.59 16.07 42.07
N ASN A 93 5.77 16.26 42.68
CA ASN A 93 6.32 17.57 43.05
C ASN A 93 7.46 18.04 42.13
N THR A 94 7.74 17.30 41.06
CA THR A 94 8.82 17.61 40.12
C THR A 94 8.27 18.20 38.82
N SER A 95 8.91 19.27 38.35
CA SER A 95 8.62 19.89 37.05
C SER A 95 9.62 19.41 36.01
N PHE A 96 9.14 19.10 34.81
CA PHE A 96 9.92 18.61 33.69
C PHE A 96 9.71 19.48 32.47
N LEU A 97 10.78 19.64 31.69
CA LEU A 97 10.79 20.32 30.40
C LEU A 97 11.10 19.33 29.29
N ILE A 98 10.69 19.68 28.08
CA ILE A 98 10.92 18.90 26.86
C ILE A 98 12.00 19.59 26.04
N ASP A 99 13.14 18.94 25.85
CA ASP A 99 14.31 19.52 25.18
C ASP A 99 14.06 19.94 23.73
N SER A 100 13.08 19.33 23.06
CA SER A 100 12.74 19.67 21.67
C SER A 100 11.98 21.00 21.53
N PHE A 101 11.59 21.64 22.63
CA PHE A 101 10.95 22.96 22.62
C PHE A 101 11.89 24.02 23.20
N PRO A 102 11.90 25.25 22.66
CA PRO A 102 12.65 26.35 23.24
C PRO A 102 12.29 26.51 24.71
N GLN A 103 13.30 26.77 25.54
CA GLN A 103 13.14 26.99 26.97
C GLN A 103 13.38 28.46 27.27
N ILE A 104 12.50 29.07 28.04
CA ILE A 104 12.59 30.46 28.47
C ILE A 104 12.36 30.54 29.98
N SER A 105 12.88 31.60 30.60
CA SER A 105 12.47 31.95 31.96
C SER A 105 11.13 32.67 31.87
N SER A 106 10.10 32.13 32.53
CA SER A 106 8.78 32.75 32.60
C SER A 106 8.85 34.09 33.35
N ALA A 107 7.76 34.86 33.29
CA ALA A 107 7.64 36.10 34.07
C ALA A 107 7.81 35.91 35.59
N THR A 108 7.64 34.68 36.10
CA THR A 108 7.83 34.32 37.51
C THR A 108 9.24 33.78 37.81
N GLY A 109 10.17 33.84 36.84
CA GLY A 109 11.53 33.34 36.96
C GLY A 109 11.66 31.82 36.85
N LYS A 110 10.57 31.11 36.52
CA LYS A 110 10.56 29.64 36.40
C LYS A 110 10.93 29.25 34.97
N LEU A 111 11.85 28.31 34.80
CA LEU A 111 12.19 27.79 33.48
C LEU A 111 11.02 26.96 32.92
N VAL A 112 10.57 27.29 31.72
CA VAL A 112 9.42 26.66 31.03
C VAL A 112 9.72 26.44 29.55
N ASN A 113 9.02 25.50 28.92
CA ASN A 113 9.01 25.42 27.47
C ASN A 113 8.10 26.49 26.88
N VAL A 114 8.40 26.96 25.67
CA VAL A 114 7.55 27.90 24.94
C VAL A 114 7.24 27.38 23.54
N ILE A 115 6.00 27.56 23.09
CA ILE A 115 5.59 27.31 21.72
C ILE A 115 6.21 28.39 20.83
N PRO A 116 7.10 28.05 19.88
CA PRO A 116 7.80 29.05 19.08
C PRO A 116 6.82 29.82 18.18
N GLU A 117 7.13 31.09 17.92
CA GLU A 117 6.43 31.81 16.88
C GLU A 117 6.72 31.21 15.51
N PRO A 118 5.70 31.14 14.62
CA PRO A 118 5.95 30.80 13.24
C PRO A 118 6.86 31.87 12.63
N LYS A 119 8.04 31.46 12.15
CA LYS A 119 8.99 32.37 11.48
C LYS A 119 8.27 33.07 10.32
N ARG A 120 8.15 34.40 10.38
CA ARG A 120 7.72 35.22 9.23
C ARG A 120 8.83 35.20 8.19
N PHE A 121 8.57 34.59 7.03
CA PHE A 121 9.47 34.71 5.89
C PHE A 121 9.28 36.10 5.26
N LYS A 122 10.32 36.95 5.30
CA LYS A 122 10.39 38.13 4.43
C LYS A 122 10.61 37.62 3.01
N ALA A 123 9.66 37.87 2.12
CA ALA A 123 9.82 37.61 0.69
C ALA A 123 10.90 38.57 0.16
N GLN A 124 12.11 38.05 -0.08
CA GLN A 124 13.03 38.71 -1.01
C GLN A 124 12.52 38.45 -2.43
N PRO A 125 12.73 39.37 -3.39
CA PRO A 125 12.42 39.11 -4.79
C PRO A 125 13.35 37.98 -5.25
N VAL A 126 12.77 36.78 -5.33
CA VAL A 126 13.45 35.60 -5.83
C VAL A 126 13.61 35.80 -7.33
N ILE A 127 14.84 36.04 -7.77
CA ILE A 127 15.24 35.59 -9.11
C ILE A 127 14.94 34.10 -9.10
N ILE A 128 13.91 33.67 -9.84
CA ILE A 128 13.50 32.27 -9.95
C ILE A 128 14.63 31.54 -10.68
N LYS A 129 15.66 31.13 -9.94
CA LYS A 129 16.34 29.89 -10.23
C LYS A 129 15.49 28.81 -9.61
N SER A 130 14.85 28.00 -10.44
CA SER A 130 13.96 26.92 -9.99
C SER A 130 14.72 25.99 -9.05
N LEU A 131 14.53 26.15 -7.74
CA LEU A 131 14.76 25.07 -6.80
C LEU A 131 13.60 24.10 -7.03
N ARG A 132 13.77 23.20 -8.00
CA ARG A 132 12.95 21.98 -8.10
C ARG A 132 13.06 21.33 -6.72
N SER A 133 11.97 21.31 -5.95
CA SER A 133 11.89 20.34 -4.87
C SER A 133 12.18 18.99 -5.52
N LEU A 134 13.25 18.31 -5.12
CA LEU A 134 13.48 16.92 -5.50
C LEU A 134 12.34 16.11 -4.86
N VAL A 135 11.19 16.08 -5.53
CA VAL A 135 10.16 15.08 -5.28
C VAL A 135 10.82 13.78 -5.69
N LEU A 136 11.26 12.99 -4.71
CA LEU A 136 11.75 11.64 -4.95
C LEU A 136 10.53 10.84 -5.42
N ASN A 137 10.33 10.81 -6.72
CA ASN A 137 9.27 10.04 -7.35
C ASN A 137 9.66 8.58 -7.24
N HIS A 138 8.90 7.81 -6.46
CA HIS A 138 9.05 6.37 -6.51
C HIS A 138 8.56 5.85 -7.85
N ILE A 139 9.25 4.84 -8.34
CA ILE A 139 8.87 4.09 -9.53
C ILE A 139 8.88 2.60 -9.23
N PHE A 140 8.16 1.86 -10.07
CA PHE A 140 8.26 0.43 -10.16
C PHE A 140 9.38 0.04 -11.13
N GLU A 141 10.39 -0.64 -10.60
CA GLU A 141 11.17 -1.57 -11.41
C GLU A 141 10.44 -2.89 -11.32
N CYS A 142 9.83 -3.35 -12.42
CA CYS A 142 8.91 -4.48 -12.38
C CYS A 142 9.14 -5.45 -13.52
N ALA A 143 8.81 -6.71 -13.25
CA ALA A 143 8.74 -7.78 -14.23
C ALA A 143 7.62 -8.73 -13.83
N GLY A 144 6.96 -9.32 -14.82
CA GLY A 144 5.96 -10.35 -14.59
C GLY A 144 6.32 -11.65 -15.28
N TYR A 145 5.69 -12.72 -14.82
CA TYR A 145 5.74 -14.03 -15.43
C TYR A 145 4.39 -14.70 -15.27
N SER A 146 3.94 -15.39 -16.30
CA SER A 146 2.64 -16.05 -16.32
C SER A 146 2.74 -17.42 -17.00
N ILE A 147 2.09 -18.43 -16.41
CA ILE A 147 1.95 -19.77 -16.98
C ILE A 147 0.48 -20.18 -16.88
N GLY A 148 -0.08 -20.67 -17.98
CA GLY A 148 -1.43 -21.20 -18.00
C GLY A 148 -1.61 -22.52 -17.24
N LYS A 149 -2.85 -22.82 -16.82
CA LYS A 149 -3.26 -24.12 -16.31
C LYS A 149 -2.96 -25.22 -17.32
N LEU A 150 -3.19 -24.91 -18.60
CA LEU A 150 -2.81 -25.72 -19.76
C LEU A 150 -1.83 -24.92 -20.64
N PHE A 151 -0.97 -25.62 -21.39
CA PHE A 151 0.08 -24.97 -22.20
C PHE A 151 -0.44 -23.94 -23.21
N TYR A 152 -1.67 -24.10 -23.68
CA TYR A 152 -2.32 -23.26 -24.71
C TYR A 152 -3.47 -22.39 -24.17
N LEU A 153 -3.74 -22.44 -22.86
CA LEU A 153 -4.85 -21.71 -22.26
C LEU A 153 -4.37 -21.03 -21.00
N ASN A 154 -4.36 -19.70 -21.06
CA ASN A 154 -4.05 -18.85 -19.92
C ASN A 154 -5.03 -17.70 -19.91
N GLU A 155 -5.98 -17.68 -18.99
CA GLU A 155 -7.01 -16.65 -18.92
C GLU A 155 -6.57 -15.44 -18.08
N ASP A 156 -5.36 -15.47 -17.51
CA ASP A 156 -4.76 -14.33 -16.84
C ASP A 156 -4.12 -13.34 -17.81
N ALA A 157 -4.03 -12.08 -17.38
CA ALA A 157 -3.23 -11.05 -18.00
C ALA A 157 -2.57 -10.14 -16.97
N TYR A 158 -1.49 -9.46 -17.37
CA TYR A 158 -0.85 -8.45 -16.53
C TYR A 158 -0.19 -7.38 -17.39
N PHE A 159 0.14 -6.25 -16.79
CA PHE A 159 1.01 -5.25 -17.39
C PHE A 159 1.94 -4.62 -16.35
N CYS A 160 3.02 -4.01 -16.84
CA CYS A 160 4.08 -3.45 -16.02
C CYS A 160 4.54 -2.10 -16.60
N THR A 161 4.44 -1.04 -15.81
CA THR A 161 5.01 0.28 -16.13
C THR A 161 5.73 0.85 -14.91
N GLU A 162 6.53 1.91 -15.09
CA GLU A 162 7.21 2.59 -13.98
C GLU A 162 6.26 3.18 -12.93
N ARG A 163 4.97 3.37 -13.25
CA ARG A 163 4.00 4.07 -12.38
C ARG A 163 2.85 3.20 -11.94
N VAL A 164 2.46 2.23 -12.75
CA VAL A 164 1.30 1.37 -12.53
C VAL A 164 1.64 -0.05 -12.91
N ILE A 165 1.27 -0.98 -12.05
CA ILE A 165 1.28 -2.42 -12.32
C ILE A 165 -0.16 -2.94 -12.18
N GLY A 166 -0.49 -3.98 -12.92
CA GLY A 166 -1.81 -4.58 -12.87
C GLY A 166 -1.82 -6.05 -13.22
N VAL A 167 -2.75 -6.80 -12.62
CA VAL A 167 -3.07 -8.20 -12.91
C VAL A 167 -4.58 -8.34 -13.08
N ALA A 168 -4.99 -9.22 -13.98
CA ALA A 168 -6.36 -9.62 -14.24
C ALA A 168 -6.43 -11.14 -14.35
N ASP A 169 -7.46 -11.73 -13.76
CA ASP A 169 -7.74 -13.17 -13.82
C ASP A 169 -9.10 -13.38 -14.49
N GLY A 170 -9.06 -13.95 -15.69
CA GLY A 170 -10.23 -14.19 -16.51
C GLY A 170 -11.08 -15.33 -15.97
N ILE A 171 -12.39 -15.10 -15.84
CA ILE A 171 -13.31 -16.03 -15.18
C ILE A 171 -13.47 -17.33 -16.00
N GLY A 172 -12.83 -18.41 -15.53
CA GLY A 172 -12.78 -19.68 -16.25
C GLY A 172 -14.12 -20.44 -16.35
N SER A 173 -15.14 -20.07 -15.58
CA SER A 173 -16.47 -20.67 -15.70
C SER A 173 -17.11 -20.39 -17.06
N LEU A 174 -16.79 -19.26 -17.71
CA LEU A 174 -17.33 -18.93 -19.03
C LEU A 174 -16.91 -19.95 -20.10
N LYS A 175 -15.67 -20.46 -20.01
CA LYS A 175 -15.19 -21.50 -20.92
C LYS A 175 -15.92 -22.82 -20.69
N ARG A 176 -16.15 -23.17 -19.43
CA ARG A 176 -16.86 -24.40 -19.06
C ARG A 176 -18.34 -24.35 -19.43
N ASP A 177 -19.00 -23.22 -19.17
CA ASP A 177 -20.45 -23.10 -19.25
C ASP A 177 -20.90 -22.73 -20.68
N PHE A 178 -20.09 -21.98 -21.42
CA PHE A 178 -20.44 -21.45 -22.76
C PHE A 178 -19.42 -21.75 -23.87
N GLY A 179 -18.27 -22.35 -23.54
CA GLY A 179 -17.22 -22.63 -24.52
C GLY A 179 -16.38 -21.42 -24.92
N ILE A 180 -16.59 -20.25 -24.30
CA ILE A 180 -15.89 -19.00 -24.61
C ILE A 180 -14.86 -18.70 -23.52
N SER A 181 -13.61 -18.50 -23.92
CA SER A 181 -12.50 -18.17 -23.02
C SER A 181 -12.60 -16.74 -22.52
N SER A 182 -12.21 -16.49 -21.27
CA SER A 182 -12.08 -15.13 -20.72
C SER A 182 -10.75 -14.46 -21.07
N HIS A 183 -9.84 -15.18 -21.72
CA HIS A 183 -8.52 -14.71 -22.13
C HIS A 183 -8.56 -13.38 -22.89
N ASP A 184 -9.43 -13.27 -23.89
CA ASP A 184 -9.48 -12.05 -24.72
C ASP A 184 -9.93 -10.84 -23.89
N PHE A 185 -10.87 -11.04 -22.96
CA PHE A 185 -11.37 -9.98 -22.08
C PHE A 185 -10.32 -9.51 -21.07
N SER A 186 -9.68 -10.42 -20.33
CA SER A 186 -8.66 -10.06 -19.34
C SER A 186 -7.43 -9.43 -19.99
N THR A 187 -7.02 -9.97 -21.16
CA THR A 187 -5.91 -9.44 -21.96
C THR A 187 -6.22 -8.04 -22.49
N GLU A 188 -7.39 -7.84 -23.10
CA GLU A 188 -7.79 -6.52 -23.59
C GLU A 188 -7.86 -5.52 -22.43
N LEU A 189 -8.44 -5.91 -21.29
CA LEU A 189 -8.54 -5.04 -20.11
C LEU A 189 -7.16 -4.53 -19.65
N MET A 190 -6.16 -5.40 -19.55
CA MET A 190 -4.80 -5.04 -19.15
C MET A 190 -4.07 -4.21 -20.22
N ILE A 191 -4.24 -4.53 -21.50
CA ILE A 191 -3.70 -3.72 -22.62
C ILE A 191 -4.27 -2.31 -22.58
N ARG A 192 -5.59 -2.15 -22.44
CA ARG A 192 -6.25 -0.84 -22.38
C ARG A 192 -5.82 -0.04 -21.16
N CYS A 193 -5.63 -0.70 -20.02
CA CYS A 193 -5.05 -0.08 -18.82
C CYS A 193 -3.64 0.46 -19.09
N GLU A 194 -2.78 -0.35 -19.72
CA GLU A 194 -1.41 0.05 -20.06
C GLU A 194 -1.38 1.21 -21.07
N GLU A 195 -2.18 1.12 -22.14
CA GLU A 195 -2.34 2.18 -23.15
C GLU A 195 -2.77 3.50 -22.51
N PHE A 196 -3.75 3.45 -21.62
CA PHE A 196 -4.22 4.61 -20.88
C PHE A 196 -3.11 5.21 -20.02
N VAL A 197 -2.40 4.39 -19.25
CA VAL A 197 -1.30 4.83 -18.37
C VAL A 197 -0.18 5.50 -19.19
N ARG A 198 0.22 4.88 -20.30
CA ARG A 198 1.26 5.44 -21.18
C ARG A 198 0.80 6.77 -21.77
N THR A 199 -0.37 6.82 -22.38
CA THR A 199 -0.86 8.02 -23.10
C THR A 199 -1.23 9.19 -22.18
N HIS A 200 -1.86 8.95 -21.03
CA HIS A 200 -2.24 10.00 -20.07
C HIS A 200 -1.04 10.57 -19.34
N ALA A 201 -0.04 9.75 -19.00
CA ALA A 201 1.18 10.21 -18.35
C ALA A 201 1.99 11.19 -19.22
N PHE A 202 1.98 11.02 -20.55
CA PHE A 202 2.66 11.94 -21.47
C PHE A 202 1.93 13.27 -21.63
N LYS A 203 0.60 13.29 -21.54
CA LYS A 203 -0.20 14.51 -21.81
C LYS A 203 -0.32 15.45 -20.61
N ALA A 204 -0.40 14.93 -19.39
CA ALA A 204 -0.82 15.74 -18.24
C ALA A 204 0.33 16.33 -17.39
N GLY A 205 1.58 15.87 -17.56
CA GLY A 205 2.68 16.25 -16.66
C GLY A 205 2.47 15.86 -15.19
N SER A 206 1.36 15.19 -14.87
CA SER A 206 0.98 14.76 -13.53
C SER A 206 1.80 13.55 -13.10
N THR A 207 2.20 13.54 -11.84
CA THR A 207 2.91 12.43 -11.20
C THR A 207 1.97 11.39 -10.61
N SER A 208 0.66 11.65 -10.53
CA SER A 208 -0.32 10.71 -9.96
C SER A 208 -1.30 10.20 -11.02
N VAL A 209 -1.47 8.89 -11.09
CA VAL A 209 -2.50 8.24 -11.93
C VAL A 209 -3.47 7.50 -11.01
N ASP A 210 -4.77 7.80 -11.13
CA ASP A 210 -5.82 7.20 -10.31
C ASP A 210 -6.23 5.84 -10.88
N CYS A 211 -6.13 4.78 -10.07
CA CYS A 211 -6.52 3.42 -10.47
C CYS A 211 -7.99 3.33 -10.91
N LYS A 212 -8.89 4.08 -10.27
CA LYS A 212 -10.32 4.08 -10.64
C LYS A 212 -10.54 4.66 -12.03
N GLU A 213 -9.80 5.72 -12.37
CA GLU A 213 -9.90 6.32 -13.70
C GLU A 213 -9.29 5.41 -14.77
N ILE A 214 -8.14 4.79 -14.48
CA ILE A 214 -7.49 3.83 -15.40
C ILE A 214 -8.47 2.71 -15.76
N ILE A 215 -9.02 2.03 -14.75
CA ILE A 215 -9.88 0.86 -15.00
C ILE A 215 -11.21 1.25 -15.65
N ARG A 216 -11.78 2.41 -15.29
CA ARG A 216 -13.01 2.92 -15.90
C ARG A 216 -12.84 3.21 -17.39
N GLN A 217 -11.74 3.87 -17.75
CA GLN A 217 -11.45 4.19 -19.14
C GLN A 217 -11.12 2.94 -19.95
N ALA A 218 -10.34 2.03 -19.36
CA ALA A 218 -10.05 0.73 -19.97
C ALA A 218 -11.33 -0.07 -20.22
N TYR A 219 -12.17 -0.25 -19.20
CA TYR A 219 -13.44 -0.99 -19.29
C TYR A 219 -14.45 -0.38 -20.28
N ASN A 220 -14.47 0.94 -20.45
CA ASN A 220 -15.31 1.56 -21.46
C ASN A 220 -14.79 1.29 -22.90
N SER A 221 -13.47 1.10 -23.05
CA SER A 221 -12.81 0.89 -24.34
C SER A 221 -12.66 -0.57 -24.78
N ILE A 222 -12.92 -1.55 -23.92
CA ILE A 222 -12.88 -2.96 -24.32
C ILE A 222 -14.00 -3.28 -25.31
N GLU A 223 -13.74 -4.19 -26.24
CA GLU A 223 -14.73 -4.65 -27.23
C GLU A 223 -15.12 -6.10 -26.98
N CYS A 224 -14.19 -6.92 -26.49
CA CYS A 224 -14.40 -8.30 -26.16
C CYS A 224 -15.38 -8.42 -24.98
N GLY A 225 -16.36 -9.33 -25.11
CA GLY A 225 -17.14 -9.77 -23.96
C GLY A 225 -16.44 -10.90 -23.21
N GLY A 226 -16.80 -11.05 -21.93
CA GLY A 226 -16.16 -11.95 -20.98
C GLY A 226 -16.28 -11.40 -19.56
N GLY A 227 -15.54 -11.98 -18.63
CA GLY A 227 -15.46 -11.50 -17.26
C GLY A 227 -14.07 -11.70 -16.68
N SER A 228 -13.67 -10.82 -15.78
CA SER A 228 -12.37 -10.87 -15.12
C SER A 228 -12.40 -10.18 -13.76
N THR A 229 -11.56 -10.67 -12.86
CA THR A 229 -11.10 -9.89 -11.70
C THR A 229 -10.12 -8.81 -12.18
N PHE A 230 -9.78 -7.86 -11.31
CA PHE A 230 -8.64 -6.98 -11.55
C PHE A 230 -7.99 -6.52 -10.24
N LEU A 231 -6.70 -6.26 -10.31
CA LEU A 231 -5.94 -5.61 -9.26
C LEU A 231 -4.95 -4.64 -9.88
N LEU A 232 -5.07 -3.36 -9.53
CA LEU A 232 -4.16 -2.30 -9.98
C LEU A 232 -3.43 -1.70 -8.78
N ALA A 233 -2.16 -1.31 -8.97
CA ALA A 233 -1.42 -0.50 -8.02
C ALA A 233 -0.70 0.65 -8.73
N SER A 234 -0.94 1.89 -8.32
CA SER A 234 -0.32 3.10 -8.87
C SER A 234 0.52 3.85 -7.84
N LEU A 235 1.67 4.36 -8.28
CA LEU A 235 2.54 5.21 -7.46
C LEU A 235 2.27 6.69 -7.68
N SER A 236 2.23 7.43 -6.57
CA SER A 236 2.19 8.89 -6.51
C SER A 236 3.15 9.39 -5.44
N GLY A 237 4.36 9.78 -5.88
CA GLY A 237 5.45 10.11 -4.96
C GLY A 237 5.83 8.90 -4.11
N ARG A 238 5.52 8.93 -2.81
CA ARG A 238 5.75 7.81 -1.87
C ARG A 238 4.50 6.99 -1.58
N GLN A 239 3.33 7.44 -2.02
CA GLN A 239 2.08 6.72 -1.80
C GLN A 239 1.87 5.73 -2.94
N MET A 240 1.37 4.56 -2.59
CA MET A 240 0.87 3.56 -3.51
C MET A 240 -0.63 3.42 -3.27
N ASN A 241 -1.42 3.68 -4.30
CA ASN A 241 -2.85 3.47 -4.32
C ASN A 241 -3.12 2.12 -4.97
N ILE A 242 -3.98 1.31 -4.37
CA ILE A 242 -4.28 -0.05 -4.81
C ILE A 242 -5.79 -0.18 -4.94
N LEU A 243 -6.26 -0.76 -6.03
CA LEU A 243 -7.67 -1.01 -6.32
C LEU A 243 -7.85 -2.49 -6.67
N ASN A 244 -8.62 -3.22 -5.86
CA ASN A 244 -8.84 -4.66 -6.01
C ASN A 244 -10.32 -5.00 -6.21
N LEU A 245 -10.66 -5.70 -7.29
CA LEU A 245 -11.95 -6.35 -7.47
C LEU A 245 -11.72 -7.84 -7.77
N GLY A 246 -12.13 -8.69 -6.83
CA GLY A 246 -11.95 -10.13 -6.91
C GLY A 246 -10.86 -10.65 -5.97
N ASP A 247 -10.33 -11.82 -6.30
CA ASP A 247 -9.39 -12.61 -5.48
C ASP A 247 -7.95 -12.62 -6.02
N CYS A 248 -7.64 -11.76 -7.01
CA CYS A 248 -6.28 -11.28 -7.18
C CYS A 248 -5.75 -10.71 -5.85
N GLY A 249 -4.43 -10.80 -5.67
CA GLY A 249 -3.80 -10.43 -4.41
C GLY A 249 -2.48 -9.70 -4.58
N MET A 250 -2.14 -8.89 -3.59
CA MET A 250 -0.83 -8.26 -3.48
C MET A 250 -0.32 -8.27 -2.04
N ILE A 251 0.98 -8.51 -1.87
CA ILE A 251 1.72 -8.23 -0.63
C ILE A 251 2.82 -7.18 -0.87
N LEU A 252 3.12 -6.38 0.15
CA LEU A 252 4.29 -5.51 0.16
C LEU A 252 5.27 -6.02 1.22
N VAL A 253 6.50 -6.32 0.81
CA VAL A 253 7.58 -6.82 1.66
C VAL A 253 8.62 -5.74 1.86
N ARG A 254 9.02 -5.52 3.12
CA ARG A 254 10.03 -4.54 3.51
C ARG A 254 11.23 -5.22 4.16
N PHE A 255 12.41 -4.95 3.61
CA PHE A 255 13.70 -5.47 4.09
C PHE A 255 14.42 -4.44 4.99
N ASP A 256 13.79 -4.05 6.11
CA ASP A 256 14.33 -3.07 7.10
C ASP A 256 14.96 -3.74 8.34
N GLY A 257 15.62 -4.90 8.15
CA GLY A 257 16.30 -5.65 9.20
C GLY A 257 15.44 -6.72 9.89
N LYS A 258 14.10 -6.65 9.79
CA LYS A 258 13.17 -7.69 10.27
C LYS A 258 12.49 -8.48 9.15
N HIS A 259 12.72 -8.10 7.89
CA HIS A 259 12.17 -8.73 6.68
C HIS A 259 10.70 -9.14 6.83
N LYS A 260 9.79 -8.18 6.70
CA LYS A 260 8.38 -8.40 7.04
C LYS A 260 7.44 -8.02 5.90
N ILE A 261 6.32 -8.72 5.83
CA ILE A 261 5.15 -8.30 5.06
C ILE A 261 4.52 -7.12 5.82
N VAL A 262 4.49 -5.96 5.19
CA VAL A 262 3.95 -4.71 5.77
C VAL A 262 2.55 -4.38 5.28
N PHE A 263 2.10 -5.04 4.22
CA PHE A 263 0.76 -4.91 3.66
C PHE A 263 0.40 -6.19 2.90
N GLN A 264 -0.90 -6.53 2.92
CA GLN A 264 -1.50 -7.62 2.15
C GLN A 264 -2.94 -7.22 1.83
N THR A 265 -3.38 -7.43 0.58
CA THR A 265 -4.79 -7.28 0.21
C THR A 265 -5.64 -8.44 0.73
N THR A 266 -6.94 -8.20 0.89
CA THR A 266 -7.92 -9.25 1.18
C THR A 266 -8.63 -9.63 -0.12
N ALA A 267 -8.81 -10.94 -0.36
CA ALA A 267 -9.60 -11.43 -1.48
C ALA A 267 -11.06 -11.00 -1.34
N LYS A 268 -11.64 -10.45 -2.40
CA LYS A 268 -13.02 -9.99 -2.45
C LYS A 268 -13.88 -11.01 -3.20
N ILE A 269 -14.70 -11.73 -2.44
CA ILE A 269 -15.49 -12.87 -2.95
C ILE A 269 -16.96 -12.75 -2.51
N HIS A 270 -17.88 -13.23 -3.35
CA HIS A 270 -19.29 -13.42 -2.99
C HIS A 270 -19.47 -14.68 -2.14
N SER A 271 -18.73 -15.72 -2.51
CA SER A 271 -18.65 -16.99 -1.79
C SER A 271 -17.36 -17.71 -2.18
N PHE A 272 -17.04 -18.84 -1.54
CA PHE A 272 -15.82 -19.58 -1.85
C PHE A 272 -15.68 -19.89 -3.34
N ASN A 273 -14.52 -19.54 -3.90
CA ASN A 273 -14.20 -19.71 -5.31
C ASN A 273 -15.21 -19.01 -6.26
N THR A 274 -15.81 -17.91 -5.80
CA THR A 274 -16.71 -17.04 -6.57
C THR A 274 -16.31 -15.57 -6.34
N PRO A 275 -15.31 -15.06 -7.08
CA PRO A 275 -14.83 -13.70 -6.90
C PRO A 275 -15.82 -12.66 -7.42
N TYR A 276 -15.67 -11.45 -6.87
CA TYR A 276 -16.19 -10.26 -7.53
C TYR A 276 -15.52 -10.07 -8.88
N GLN A 277 -16.26 -9.64 -9.89
CA GLN A 277 -15.77 -9.57 -11.27
C GLN A 277 -16.43 -8.47 -12.09
N LEU A 278 -15.65 -7.84 -12.98
CA LEU A 278 -16.22 -7.06 -14.07
C LEU A 278 -16.64 -8.01 -15.18
N SER A 279 -17.71 -7.68 -15.89
CA SER A 279 -18.15 -8.46 -17.04
C SER A 279 -18.75 -7.59 -18.14
N ARG A 280 -18.52 -7.97 -19.40
CA ARG A 280 -19.15 -7.35 -20.57
C ARG A 280 -19.83 -8.41 -21.41
N ARG A 281 -21.01 -8.07 -21.94
CA ARG A 281 -21.77 -8.96 -22.84
C ARG A 281 -20.91 -9.34 -24.05
N PHE A 282 -20.98 -10.62 -24.44
CA PHE A 282 -20.35 -11.12 -25.66
C PHE A 282 -20.89 -10.43 -26.90
N SER A 283 -19.99 -10.09 -27.82
CA SER A 283 -20.37 -9.59 -29.13
C SER A 283 -21.08 -10.69 -29.94
N ILE A 284 -21.89 -10.27 -30.92
CA ILE A 284 -22.50 -11.21 -31.88
C ILE A 284 -21.42 -12.09 -32.54
N GLN A 285 -20.25 -11.51 -32.83
CA GLN A 285 -19.13 -12.20 -33.44
C GLN A 285 -18.60 -13.34 -32.55
N GLN A 286 -18.49 -13.12 -31.23
CA GLN A 286 -18.07 -14.14 -30.26
C GLN A 286 -19.12 -15.25 -30.11
N LEU A 287 -20.41 -14.93 -30.30
CA LEU A 287 -21.51 -15.89 -30.18
C LEU A 287 -21.76 -16.72 -31.46
N LYS A 288 -21.28 -16.28 -32.64
CA LYS A 288 -21.54 -16.93 -33.96
C LYS A 288 -21.25 -18.43 -34.00
N ASN A 289 -20.25 -18.89 -33.27
CA ASN A 289 -19.83 -20.30 -33.24
C ASN A 289 -20.34 -21.05 -32.00
N THR A 290 -21.28 -20.46 -31.27
CA THR A 290 -21.89 -21.05 -30.07
C THR A 290 -23.36 -21.34 -30.32
N LYS A 291 -23.95 -22.28 -29.58
CA LYS A 291 -25.40 -22.58 -29.65
C LYS A 291 -26.25 -21.57 -28.88
N LEU A 292 -25.71 -20.39 -28.58
CA LEU A 292 -26.29 -19.44 -27.63
C LEU A 292 -26.72 -18.18 -28.39
N ASP A 293 -28.03 -17.98 -28.46
CA ASP A 293 -28.61 -16.85 -29.21
C ASP A 293 -28.49 -15.54 -28.43
N ARG A 294 -28.51 -15.59 -27.09
CA ARG A 294 -28.26 -14.49 -26.15
C ARG A 294 -27.80 -15.05 -24.80
N ILE A 295 -26.67 -14.58 -24.27
CA ILE A 295 -26.27 -14.81 -22.87
C ILE A 295 -26.49 -13.49 -22.14
N GLU A 296 -27.43 -13.47 -21.19
CA GLU A 296 -27.52 -12.37 -20.24
C GLU A 296 -26.49 -12.57 -19.14
N PHE A 297 -25.50 -11.68 -19.09
CA PHE A 297 -24.62 -11.53 -17.93
C PHE A 297 -25.41 -10.84 -16.82
N ASP A 298 -26.13 -11.63 -16.03
CA ASP A 298 -26.97 -11.12 -14.94
C ASP A 298 -26.18 -10.80 -13.65
N LYS A 299 -24.85 -10.99 -13.67
CA LYS A 299 -23.97 -10.91 -12.48
C LYS A 299 -22.64 -10.22 -12.78
N SER A 300 -22.67 -8.96 -13.22
CA SER A 300 -21.47 -8.11 -13.19
C SER A 300 -21.48 -7.28 -11.92
N ASP A 301 -20.37 -7.27 -11.20
CA ASP A 301 -20.11 -6.27 -10.18
C ASP A 301 -19.68 -4.95 -10.84
N ASP A 302 -19.71 -3.85 -10.09
CA ASP A 302 -19.32 -2.53 -10.56
C ASP A 302 -17.89 -2.17 -10.08
N ILE A 303 -17.23 -1.24 -10.79
CA ILE A 303 -15.92 -0.71 -10.38
C ILE A 303 -15.98 -0.09 -8.97
N SER A 304 -17.14 0.46 -8.58
CA SER A 304 -17.37 1.03 -7.25
C SER A 304 -17.40 -0.01 -6.13
N ASP A 305 -17.57 -1.31 -6.45
CA ASP A 305 -17.46 -2.39 -5.47
C ASP A 305 -16.00 -2.72 -5.12
N ALA A 306 -15.02 -2.24 -5.89
CA ALA A 306 -13.62 -2.55 -5.67
C ALA A 306 -13.09 -1.97 -4.34
N ASP A 307 -12.23 -2.73 -3.66
CA ASP A 307 -11.59 -2.31 -2.43
C ASP A 307 -10.39 -1.40 -2.72
N GLU A 308 -10.34 -0.26 -2.03
CA GLU A 308 -9.28 0.74 -2.17
C GLU A 308 -8.34 0.75 -0.97
N PHE A 309 -7.03 0.77 -1.25
CA PHE A 309 -6.01 0.89 -0.22
C PHE A 309 -5.02 1.98 -0.60
N MET A 310 -4.54 2.71 0.41
CA MET A 310 -3.46 3.69 0.26
C MET A 310 -2.37 3.36 1.27
N ILE A 311 -1.17 3.06 0.77
CA ILE A 311 -0.03 2.69 1.61
C ILE A 311 1.20 3.52 1.28
N THR A 312 2.02 3.78 2.30
CA THR A 312 3.29 4.49 2.11
C THR A 312 4.42 3.50 1.87
N THR A 313 5.09 3.68 0.74
CA THR A 313 6.23 2.86 0.31
C THR A 313 7.57 3.46 0.75
N MET A 314 8.58 2.60 0.77
CA MET A 314 9.98 2.94 0.97
C MET A 314 10.80 2.40 -0.20
N PRO A 315 11.89 3.09 -0.59
CA PRO A 315 12.85 2.55 -1.53
C PRO A 315 13.36 1.19 -1.05
N GLY A 316 13.40 0.20 -1.94
CA GLY A 316 13.76 -1.18 -1.63
C GLY A 316 12.60 -2.07 -1.18
N ASP A 317 11.39 -1.53 -0.96
CA ASP A 317 10.20 -2.36 -0.80
C ASP A 317 9.98 -3.22 -2.06
N ILE A 318 9.48 -4.44 -1.89
CA ILE A 318 9.12 -5.35 -2.98
C ILE A 318 7.63 -5.65 -2.90
N ALA A 319 6.88 -5.25 -3.92
CA ALA A 319 5.50 -5.65 -4.12
C ALA A 319 5.45 -6.96 -4.92
N ILE A 320 4.64 -7.91 -4.47
CA ILE A 320 4.31 -9.13 -5.18
C ILE A 320 2.81 -9.12 -5.43
N MET A 321 2.42 -9.04 -6.69
CA MET A 321 1.03 -9.04 -7.15
C MET A 321 0.79 -10.31 -7.97
N GLY A 322 -0.38 -10.95 -7.86
CA GLY A 322 -0.68 -12.13 -8.67
C GLY A 322 -2.15 -12.52 -8.65
N SER A 323 -2.51 -13.43 -9.56
CA SER A 323 -3.84 -14.06 -9.67
C SER A 323 -4.08 -15.08 -8.57
N ASP A 324 -5.30 -15.63 -8.50
CA ASP A 324 -5.67 -16.58 -7.45
C ASP A 324 -4.81 -17.87 -7.51
N GLY A 325 -4.33 -18.27 -8.69
CA GLY A 325 -3.46 -19.43 -8.88
C GLY A 325 -2.13 -19.34 -8.13
N LEU A 326 -1.68 -18.13 -7.76
CA LEU A 326 -0.60 -17.95 -6.79
C LEU A 326 -1.10 -18.18 -5.36
N TRP A 327 -2.12 -17.40 -4.95
CA TRP A 327 -2.57 -17.29 -3.55
C TRP A 327 -3.27 -18.54 -3.03
N ASP A 328 -3.86 -19.34 -3.92
CA ASP A 328 -4.44 -20.65 -3.63
C ASP A 328 -3.40 -21.73 -3.36
N ASN A 329 -2.16 -21.52 -3.82
CA ASN A 329 -1.11 -22.53 -3.81
C ASN A 329 0.09 -22.20 -2.89
N LEU A 330 0.30 -20.93 -2.55
CA LEU A 330 1.36 -20.46 -1.66
C LEU A 330 0.87 -19.49 -0.59
N TYR A 331 1.33 -19.70 0.65
CA TYR A 331 1.14 -18.72 1.71
C TYR A 331 2.09 -17.52 1.54
N PRO A 332 1.68 -16.31 1.96
CA PRO A 332 2.53 -15.12 1.92
C PRO A 332 3.91 -15.31 2.60
N GLN A 333 3.96 -16.09 3.68
CA GLN A 333 5.19 -16.41 4.40
C GLN A 333 6.14 -17.31 3.59
N GLU A 334 5.62 -18.16 2.71
CA GLU A 334 6.44 -18.96 1.79
C GLU A 334 7.03 -18.05 0.71
N ILE A 335 6.27 -17.09 0.20
CA ILE A 335 6.75 -16.09 -0.75
C ILE A 335 7.87 -15.25 -0.12
N LEU A 336 7.71 -14.81 1.13
CA LEU A 336 8.76 -14.10 1.87
C LEU A 336 10.08 -14.89 1.90
N LYS A 337 10.02 -16.19 2.23
CA LYS A 337 11.20 -17.07 2.23
C LYS A 337 11.84 -17.20 0.84
N ILE A 338 11.03 -17.27 -0.22
CA ILE A 338 11.53 -17.28 -1.61
C ILE A 338 12.28 -15.97 -1.91
N LEU A 339 11.72 -14.82 -1.55
CA LEU A 339 12.37 -13.52 -1.75
C LEU A 339 13.70 -13.41 -0.98
N GLU A 340 13.77 -13.97 0.24
CA GLU A 340 15.00 -14.02 1.03
C GLU A 340 16.05 -14.94 0.40
N GLN A 341 15.66 -16.16 -0.01
CA GLN A 341 16.55 -17.15 -0.60
C GLN A 341 17.13 -16.70 -1.94
N TYR A 342 16.34 -16.00 -2.75
CA TYR A 342 16.73 -15.54 -4.08
C TYR A 342 17.01 -14.03 -4.13
N LYS A 343 17.38 -13.45 -2.98
CA LYS A 343 17.75 -12.03 -2.88
C LYS A 343 18.85 -11.67 -3.87
N GLY A 344 18.66 -10.57 -4.59
CA GLY A 344 19.62 -10.06 -5.58
C GLY A 344 19.49 -10.68 -6.98
N GLN A 345 18.59 -11.67 -7.19
CA GLN A 345 18.27 -12.13 -8.54
C GLN A 345 17.50 -11.05 -9.32
N PRO A 346 17.58 -11.05 -10.67
CA PRO A 346 16.73 -10.25 -11.53
C PRO A 346 15.23 -10.48 -11.25
N LEU A 347 14.41 -9.43 -11.39
CA LEU A 347 12.99 -9.47 -11.02
C LEU A 347 12.17 -10.43 -11.89
N ASP A 348 12.50 -10.55 -13.17
CA ASP A 348 11.92 -11.49 -14.12
C ASP A 348 12.19 -12.95 -13.71
N LYS A 349 13.41 -13.23 -13.27
CA LYS A 349 13.79 -14.53 -12.75
C LYS A 349 13.09 -14.82 -11.43
N LEU A 350 12.94 -13.82 -10.56
CA LEU A 350 12.22 -13.96 -9.29
C LEU A 350 10.73 -14.25 -9.52
N ALA A 351 10.09 -13.53 -10.43
CA ALA A 351 8.70 -13.81 -10.86
C ALA A 351 8.57 -15.24 -11.39
N SER A 352 9.48 -15.67 -12.28
CA SER A 352 9.50 -17.03 -12.83
C SER A 352 9.67 -18.10 -11.75
N ILE A 353 10.53 -17.88 -10.75
CA ILE A 353 10.73 -18.81 -9.63
C ILE A 353 9.44 -18.94 -8.81
N ILE A 354 8.81 -17.83 -8.45
CA ILE A 354 7.57 -17.84 -7.65
C ILE A 354 6.47 -18.61 -8.39
N VAL A 355 6.25 -18.31 -9.68
CA VAL A 355 5.25 -19.02 -10.51
C VAL A 355 5.54 -20.51 -10.59
N LYS A 356 6.80 -20.90 -10.83
CA LYS A 356 7.18 -22.33 -10.93
C LYS A 356 6.96 -23.07 -9.62
N ILE A 357 7.28 -22.45 -8.48
CA ILE A 357 7.01 -23.04 -7.17
C ILE A 357 5.51 -23.17 -6.94
N ALA A 358 4.73 -22.12 -7.25
CA ALA A 358 3.26 -22.18 -7.17
C ALA A 358 2.68 -23.28 -8.07
N LYS A 359 3.20 -23.45 -9.29
CA LYS A 359 2.78 -24.52 -10.21
C LYS A 359 3.10 -25.92 -9.66
N ILE A 360 4.29 -26.12 -9.08
CA ILE A 360 4.65 -27.39 -8.42
C ILE A 360 3.70 -27.68 -7.25
N ARG A 361 3.31 -26.64 -6.49
CA ARG A 361 2.33 -26.76 -5.41
C ARG A 361 0.93 -27.08 -5.92
N ALA A 362 0.52 -26.46 -7.03
CA ALA A 362 -0.76 -26.69 -7.69
C ALA A 362 -0.96 -28.15 -8.15
N ILE A 363 0.09 -28.79 -8.66
CA ILE A 363 0.04 -30.20 -9.10
C ILE A 363 0.40 -31.21 -8.00
N GLY A 364 0.83 -30.71 -6.83
CA GLY A 364 1.29 -31.54 -5.73
C GLY A 364 0.16 -31.98 -4.80
N ASN A 365 0.45 -32.94 -3.92
CA ASN A 365 -0.50 -33.51 -2.97
C ASN A 365 -0.49 -32.82 -1.59
N SER A 366 0.37 -31.83 -1.39
CA SER A 366 0.53 -31.13 -0.13
C SER A 366 -0.62 -30.15 0.12
N ASN A 367 -0.97 -29.93 1.40
CA ASN A 367 -1.96 -28.94 1.77
C ASN A 367 -1.53 -27.53 1.31
N THR A 368 -2.38 -26.88 0.54
CA THR A 368 -2.27 -25.49 0.09
C THR A 368 -3.34 -24.60 0.75
N PRO A 369 -3.20 -23.25 0.70
CA PRO A 369 -4.24 -22.34 1.17
C PRO A 369 -5.65 -22.70 0.67
N PHE A 370 -5.79 -23.07 -0.60
CA PHE A 370 -7.07 -23.47 -1.20
C PHE A 370 -7.64 -24.73 -0.53
N SER A 371 -6.87 -25.82 -0.47
CA SER A 371 -7.34 -27.08 0.10
C SER A 371 -7.75 -26.94 1.56
N VAL A 372 -7.00 -26.16 2.35
CA VAL A 372 -7.31 -25.90 3.76
C VAL A 372 -8.61 -25.10 3.87
N THR A 373 -8.78 -24.07 3.05
CA THR A 373 -10.00 -23.25 3.04
C THR A 373 -11.22 -24.07 2.61
N PHE A 374 -11.08 -24.86 1.54
CA PHE A 374 -12.13 -25.77 1.07
C PHE A 374 -12.57 -26.73 2.18
N ASN A 375 -11.62 -27.40 2.83
CA ASN A 375 -11.91 -28.40 3.86
C ASN A 375 -12.53 -27.80 5.12
N ASN A 376 -12.20 -26.54 5.45
CA ASN A 376 -12.82 -25.83 6.57
C ASN A 376 -14.26 -25.40 6.28
N GLN A 377 -14.60 -25.15 5.00
CA GLN A 377 -15.94 -24.71 4.59
C GLN A 377 -16.85 -25.86 4.15
N ALA A 378 -16.28 -26.96 3.65
CA ALA A 378 -17.03 -28.12 3.23
C ALA A 378 -17.67 -28.82 4.44
N LYS A 379 -18.99 -29.04 4.40
CA LYS A 379 -19.73 -29.81 5.42
C LYS A 379 -19.28 -31.27 5.42
N LYS A 380 -18.23 -31.66 6.16
CA LYS A 380 -17.73 -33.02 6.54
C LYS A 380 -17.69 -34.16 5.48
N SER A 381 -18.24 -34.03 4.27
CA SER A 381 -18.46 -35.12 3.31
C SER A 381 -17.63 -34.99 2.03
N LYS A 382 -16.91 -33.88 1.84
CA LYS A 382 -15.97 -33.69 0.73
C LYS A 382 -14.63 -33.19 1.29
N VAL A 383 -13.56 -33.90 0.95
CA VAL A 383 -12.18 -33.51 1.26
C VAL A 383 -11.49 -33.18 -0.06
N TYR A 384 -10.85 -32.01 -0.12
CA TYR A 384 -9.96 -31.62 -1.20
C TYR A 384 -8.51 -31.84 -0.76
N ALA A 385 -7.73 -32.54 -1.56
CA ALA A 385 -6.32 -32.83 -1.30
C ALA A 385 -5.44 -32.26 -2.42
N GLY A 386 -4.27 -31.73 -2.06
CA GLY A 386 -3.35 -31.11 -3.01
C GLY A 386 -3.66 -29.64 -3.33
N GLY A 387 -2.97 -29.12 -4.35
CA GLY A 387 -3.16 -27.74 -4.82
C GLY A 387 -4.30 -27.58 -5.83
N LYS A 388 -4.61 -26.31 -6.14
CA LYS A 388 -5.60 -25.96 -7.18
C LYS A 388 -4.85 -25.70 -8.48
N ILE A 389 -5.13 -26.51 -9.50
CA ILE A 389 -4.59 -26.31 -10.84
C ILE A 389 -5.28 -25.09 -11.46
N ASP A 390 -4.53 -24.02 -11.64
CA ASP A 390 -5.02 -22.79 -12.28
C ASP A 390 -3.98 -22.10 -13.15
N ASP A 391 -4.43 -21.05 -13.84
CA ASP A 391 -3.58 -20.03 -14.44
C ASP A 391 -2.81 -19.31 -13.32
N ILE A 392 -1.51 -19.07 -13.52
CA ILE A 392 -0.67 -18.47 -12.46
C ILE A 392 0.10 -17.31 -13.04
N THR A 393 -0.20 -16.12 -12.56
CA THR A 393 0.45 -14.87 -12.94
C THR A 393 1.04 -14.18 -11.72
N VAL A 394 2.29 -13.75 -11.84
CA VAL A 394 2.98 -13.00 -10.78
C VAL A 394 3.72 -11.81 -11.38
N VAL A 395 3.48 -10.63 -10.82
CA VAL A 395 4.26 -9.40 -11.03
C VAL A 395 5.07 -9.13 -9.77
N VAL A 396 6.39 -9.00 -9.96
CA VAL A 396 7.33 -8.57 -8.91
C VAL A 396 7.76 -7.16 -9.22
N ALA A 397 7.57 -6.24 -8.28
CA ALA A 397 7.93 -4.83 -8.44
C ALA A 397 8.75 -4.31 -7.26
N ARG A 398 9.99 -3.89 -7.53
CA ARG A 398 10.84 -3.18 -6.57
C ARG A 398 10.54 -1.69 -6.64
N ILE A 399 10.30 -1.09 -5.48
CA ILE A 399 10.15 0.35 -5.33
C ILE A 399 11.54 0.98 -5.37
N SER A 400 11.81 1.81 -6.37
CA SER A 400 13.05 2.59 -6.44
C SER A 400 12.75 4.07 -6.60
N ILE A 401 13.78 4.91 -6.49
CA ILE A 401 13.66 6.35 -6.70
C ILE A 401 14.16 6.62 -8.13
N LYS A 402 13.36 7.35 -8.91
CA LYS A 402 13.82 7.82 -10.23
C LYS A 402 14.92 8.87 -10.04
N SER A 403 16.16 8.51 -10.39
CA SER A 403 17.28 9.45 -10.55
C SER A 403 16.95 10.40 -11.70
N ASN A 404 17.01 11.72 -11.46
CA ASN A 404 16.83 12.73 -12.52
C ASN A 404 18.01 12.79 -13.48
#